data_AF-A0A1H5LNM2-F1
#
_entry.id   AF-A0A1H5LNM2-F1
#
_cell.length_a   1.000
_cell.length_b   1.000
_cell.length_c   1.000
_cell.angle_alpha   90.00
_cell.angle_beta   90.00
_cell.angle_gamma   90.00
#
_symmetry.space_group_name_H-M   'P 1'
#
loop_
_entity.id
_entity.type
_entity.pdbx_description
1 polymer ?
#
loop_
_entity_poly.entity_id
_entity_poly.type
_entity_poly.pdbx_seq_one_letter_code
_entity_poly.pdbx_strand_id
1 'polypeptide(L)'
;MAPTRKRAVWIGAAAALVLCTLTYAGHVLLLVVGAREGDVPPASAIPLPDDAQVVSEELDCGSGGCWLTVEVRPADGQSPDELATEVGSAPSLELTGNVLDPRTTYLWGEADGDVLSIQASYWSRTPV
;
A
#
# COMPACT_ATOMS: atom_id res chain seq x y z
N MET A 1 -29.18 41.23 -2.84
CA MET A 1 -28.25 41.34 -3.99
C MET A 1 -27.81 39.93 -4.36
N ALA A 2 -28.24 39.41 -5.52
CA ALA A 2 -27.79 38.10 -5.98
C ALA A 2 -26.28 38.16 -6.29
N PRO A 3 -25.46 37.18 -5.87
CA PRO A 3 -24.08 37.12 -6.29
C PRO A 3 -24.03 37.08 -7.82
N THR A 4 -23.15 37.87 -8.42
CA THR A 4 -22.88 37.75 -9.86
C THR A 4 -22.49 36.30 -10.16
N ARG A 5 -22.87 35.76 -11.33
CA ARG A 5 -22.65 34.33 -11.67
C ARG A 5 -21.22 33.86 -11.37
N LYS A 6 -20.22 34.72 -11.60
CA LYS A 6 -18.81 34.46 -11.26
C LYS A 6 -18.58 34.28 -9.75
N ARG A 7 -19.17 35.12 -8.90
CA ARG A 7 -19.07 35.00 -7.43
C ARG A 7 -19.76 33.73 -6.92
N ALA A 8 -20.91 33.37 -7.49
CA ALA A 8 -21.60 32.13 -7.14
C ALA A 8 -20.75 30.88 -7.48
N VAL A 9 -20.10 30.87 -8.65
CA VAL A 9 -19.18 29.79 -9.06
C VAL A 9 -17.99 29.68 -8.11
N TRP A 10 -17.34 30.79 -7.75
CA TRP A 10 -16.22 30.78 -6.82
C TRP A 10 -16.60 30.32 -5.42
N ILE A 11 -17.75 30.75 -4.91
CA ILE A 11 -18.28 30.29 -3.62
C ILE A 11 -18.55 28.79 -3.67
N GLY A 12 -19.16 28.29 -4.75
CA GLY A 12 -19.39 26.86 -4.95
C GLY A 12 -18.09 26.06 -5.00
N ALA A 13 -17.09 26.52 -5.75
CA ALA A 13 -15.78 25.88 -5.84
C ALA A 13 -15.06 25.86 -4.49
N ALA A 14 -15.08 26.97 -3.75
CA ALA A 14 -14.48 27.04 -2.42
C ALA A 14 -15.20 26.10 -1.43
N ALA A 15 -16.53 26.06 -1.44
CA ALA A 15 -17.30 25.15 -0.60
C ALA A 15 -17.02 23.68 -0.92
N ALA A 16 -16.95 23.33 -2.21
CA ALA A 16 -16.58 21.99 -2.66
C ALA A 16 -15.17 21.61 -2.19
N LEU A 17 -14.20 22.52 -2.33
CA LEU A 17 -12.83 22.29 -1.87
C LEU A 17 -12.77 22.06 -0.35
N VAL A 18 -13.45 22.89 0.44
CA VAL A 18 -13.51 22.70 1.90
C VAL A 18 -14.13 21.36 2.25
N LEU A 19 -15.22 20.98 1.59
CA LEU A 19 -15.86 19.69 1.82
C LEU A 19 -14.91 18.53 1.50
N CYS A 20 -14.26 18.53 0.32
CA CYS A 20 -13.28 17.52 -0.07
C CYS A 20 -12.13 17.41 0.94
N THR A 21 -11.60 18.54 1.41
CA THR A 21 -10.52 18.56 2.40
C THR A 21 -10.97 17.98 3.74
N LEU A 22 -12.16 18.34 4.24
CA LEU A 22 -12.68 17.81 5.49
C LEU A 22 -12.97 16.30 5.40
N THR A 23 -13.52 15.84 4.28
CA THR A 23 -13.76 14.41 4.07
C THR A 23 -12.45 13.63 4.01
N TYR A 24 -11.43 14.17 3.32
CA TYR A 24 -10.12 13.54 3.25
C TYR A 24 -9.44 13.52 4.62
N ALA A 25 -9.45 14.63 5.35
CA ALA A 25 -8.89 14.69 6.70
C ALA A 25 -9.59 13.71 7.66
N GLY A 26 -10.92 13.58 7.55
CA GLY A 26 -11.69 12.58 8.31
C GLY A 26 -11.31 11.15 7.95
N HIS A 27 -11.12 10.85 6.66
CA HIS A 27 -10.65 9.53 6.20
C HIS A 27 -9.27 9.19 6.76
N VAL A 28 -8.31 10.12 6.65
CA VAL A 28 -6.96 9.92 7.22
C VAL A 28 -7.03 9.73 8.74
N LEU A 29 -7.85 10.51 9.43
CA LEU A 29 -8.04 10.36 10.87
C LEU A 29 -8.60 8.98 11.23
N LEU A 30 -9.57 8.47 10.47
CA LEU A 30 -10.12 7.12 10.67
C LEU A 30 -9.06 6.04 10.44
N LEU A 31 -8.21 6.19 9.43
CA LEU A 31 -7.11 5.25 9.19
C LEU A 31 -6.10 5.25 10.32
N VAL A 32 -5.78 6.41 10.91
CA VAL A 32 -4.80 6.52 12.00
C VAL A 32 -5.37 6.06 13.34
N VAL A 33 -6.57 6.50 13.70
CA VAL A 33 -7.21 6.18 14.99
C VAL A 33 -7.79 4.76 15.00
N GLY A 34 -8.29 4.31 13.85
CA GLY A 34 -8.80 2.96 13.66
C GLY A 34 -7.72 1.91 13.41
N ALA A 35 -6.46 2.33 13.28
CA ALA A 35 -5.36 1.43 12.99
C ALA A 35 -5.24 0.36 14.07
N ARG A 36 -5.42 -0.91 13.69
CA ARG A 36 -5.24 -2.05 14.58
C ARG A 36 -3.91 -2.73 14.31
N GLU A 37 -3.38 -3.43 15.30
CA GLU A 37 -2.19 -4.28 15.13
C GLU A 37 -2.35 -5.29 13.97
N GLY A 38 -3.60 -5.68 13.69
CA GLY A 38 -4.01 -6.57 12.59
C GLY A 38 -4.10 -5.95 11.20
N ASP A 39 -3.87 -4.65 11.03
CA ASP A 39 -3.96 -4.03 9.72
C ASP A 39 -2.71 -4.32 8.90
N VAL A 40 -2.92 -4.86 7.70
CA VAL A 40 -1.87 -5.19 6.74
C VAL A 40 -2.15 -4.53 5.38
N PRO A 41 -1.11 -4.21 4.59
CA PRO A 41 -1.28 -3.72 3.23
C PRO A 41 -2.04 -4.74 2.37
N PRO A 42 -2.87 -4.30 1.42
CA PRO A 42 -3.43 -5.21 0.42
C PRO A 42 -2.32 -5.68 -0.54
N ALA A 43 -2.44 -6.90 -1.08
CA ALA A 43 -1.48 -7.41 -2.08
C ALA A 43 -1.33 -6.48 -3.30
N SER A 44 -2.40 -5.76 -3.67
CA SER A 44 -2.38 -4.77 -4.75
C SER A 44 -1.50 -3.55 -4.48
N ALA A 45 -1.00 -3.36 -3.25
CA ALA A 45 -0.01 -2.34 -2.94
C ALA A 45 1.42 -2.74 -3.37
N ILE A 46 1.64 -4.03 -3.65
CA ILE A 46 2.93 -4.55 -4.12
C ILE A 46 3.03 -4.29 -5.63
N PRO A 47 4.09 -3.62 -6.12
CA PRO A 47 4.28 -3.30 -7.53
C PRO A 47 4.80 -4.52 -8.30
N LEU A 48 3.96 -5.54 -8.45
CA LEU A 48 4.30 -6.74 -9.20
C LEU A 48 4.29 -6.46 -10.72
N PRO A 49 5.21 -7.05 -11.49
CA PRO A 49 5.16 -6.98 -12.94
C PRO A 49 3.95 -7.78 -13.47
N ASP A 50 3.45 -7.40 -14.66
CA ASP A 50 2.19 -7.90 -15.21
C ASP A 50 2.16 -9.43 -15.47
N ASP A 51 3.33 -10.04 -15.59
CA ASP A 51 3.55 -11.46 -15.85
C ASP A 51 3.85 -12.31 -14.60
N ALA A 52 4.01 -11.66 -13.44
CA ALA A 52 4.13 -12.35 -12.16
C ALA A 52 2.76 -12.85 -11.66
N GLN A 53 2.74 -14.04 -11.06
CA GLN A 53 1.52 -14.66 -10.55
C GLN A 53 1.55 -14.78 -9.04
N VAL A 54 0.60 -14.17 -8.35
CA VAL A 54 0.37 -14.41 -6.92
C VAL A 54 -0.18 -15.83 -6.75
N VAL A 55 0.54 -16.66 -6.00
CA VAL A 55 0.16 -18.06 -5.74
C VAL A 55 -0.44 -18.25 -4.36
N SER A 56 -0.07 -17.41 -3.39
CA SER A 56 -0.66 -17.40 -2.04
C SER A 56 -0.62 -16.01 -1.41
N GLU A 57 -1.57 -15.78 -0.51
CA GLU A 57 -1.66 -14.58 0.33
C GLU A 57 -2.02 -15.04 1.75
N GLU A 58 -1.12 -14.84 2.70
CA GLU A 58 -1.28 -15.23 4.10
C GLU A 58 -1.09 -14.03 5.03
N LEU A 59 -2.00 -13.87 5.99
CA LEU A 59 -1.90 -12.85 7.02
C LEU A 59 -1.29 -13.48 8.27
N ASP A 60 -0.14 -12.96 8.68
CA ASP A 60 0.61 -13.40 9.84
C ASP A 60 0.68 -12.30 10.89
N CYS A 61 0.72 -12.69 12.16
CA CYS A 61 0.79 -11.79 13.30
C CYS A 61 1.77 -12.30 14.36
N GLY A 62 2.66 -11.42 14.81
CA GLY A 62 3.65 -11.75 15.83
C GLY A 62 4.06 -10.56 16.69
N SER A 63 5.18 -10.70 17.39
CA SER A 63 5.71 -9.62 18.25
C SER A 63 6.08 -8.35 17.48
N GLY A 64 6.24 -8.42 16.16
CA GLY A 64 6.54 -7.30 15.27
C GLY A 64 5.32 -6.61 14.67
N GLY A 65 4.11 -7.00 15.07
CA GLY A 65 2.84 -6.60 14.44
C GLY A 65 2.34 -7.66 13.45
N CYS A 66 1.37 -7.30 12.63
CA CYS A 66 0.91 -8.16 11.54
C CYS A 66 1.50 -7.72 10.19
N TRP A 67 1.63 -8.69 9.29
CA TRP A 67 2.10 -8.51 7.93
C TRP A 67 1.35 -9.44 6.99
N LEU A 68 1.35 -9.08 5.71
CA LEU A 68 0.86 -9.93 4.63
C LEU A 68 2.08 -10.61 3.98
N THR A 69 2.09 -11.94 3.97
CA THR A 69 3.04 -12.75 3.21
C THR A 69 2.38 -13.09 1.87
N VAL A 70 3.01 -12.69 0.77
CA VAL A 70 2.54 -12.95 -0.59
C VAL A 70 3.60 -13.77 -1.30
N GLU A 71 3.27 -15.01 -1.70
CA GLU A 71 4.16 -15.78 -2.56
C GLU A 71 3.82 -15.48 -4.01
N VAL A 72 4.86 -15.15 -4.77
CA VAL A 72 4.76 -14.76 -6.16
C VAL A 72 5.62 -15.69 -7.00
N ARG A 73 5.00 -16.34 -7.98
CA ARG A 73 5.72 -17.07 -9.02
C ARG A 73 6.21 -16.08 -10.07
N PRO A 74 7.54 -16.03 -10.35
CA PRO A 74 8.09 -15.25 -11.44
C PRO A 74 7.59 -15.69 -12.81
N ALA A 75 7.82 -14.86 -13.82
CA ALA A 75 7.57 -15.24 -15.21
C ALA A 75 8.45 -16.43 -15.65
N ASP A 76 8.02 -17.16 -16.67
CA ASP A 76 8.78 -18.31 -17.19
C ASP A 76 10.20 -17.89 -17.60
N GLY A 77 11.21 -18.50 -16.96
CA GLY A 77 12.62 -18.22 -17.23
C GLY A 77 13.22 -17.08 -16.40
N GLN A 78 12.44 -16.46 -15.50
CA GLN A 78 12.92 -15.52 -14.50
C GLN A 78 13.12 -16.24 -13.16
N SER A 79 14.22 -15.95 -12.47
CA SER A 79 14.45 -16.45 -11.11
C SER A 79 13.74 -15.58 -10.05
N PRO A 80 13.39 -16.12 -8.87
CA PRO A 80 12.84 -15.34 -7.76
C PRO A 80 13.72 -14.16 -7.33
N ASP A 81 15.05 -14.31 -7.38
CA ASP A 81 16.00 -13.23 -7.06
C ASP A 81 15.96 -12.09 -8.08
N GLU A 82 15.81 -12.42 -9.37
CA GLU A 82 15.63 -11.43 -10.44
C GLU A 82 14.32 -10.67 -10.25
N LEU A 83 13.24 -11.37 -9.92
CA LEU A 83 11.95 -10.74 -9.60
C LEU A 83 12.07 -9.83 -8.36
N ALA A 84 12.77 -10.26 -7.31
CA ALA A 84 12.97 -9.47 -6.10
C ALA A 84 13.73 -8.16 -6.38
N THR A 85 14.71 -8.23 -7.29
CA THR A 85 15.47 -7.08 -7.75
C THR A 85 14.62 -6.13 -8.60
N GLU A 86 13.77 -6.68 -9.46
CA GLU A 86 12.85 -5.91 -10.31
C GLU A 86 11.78 -5.17 -9.49
N VAL A 87 11.14 -5.89 -8.55
CA VAL A 87 10.18 -5.31 -7.60
C VAL A 87 10.88 -4.34 -6.64
N GLY A 88 12.20 -4.48 -6.45
CA GLY A 88 13.00 -3.69 -5.52
C GLY A 88 12.85 -4.13 -4.06
N SER A 89 12.20 -5.26 -3.81
CA SER A 89 11.91 -5.78 -2.47
C SER A 89 13.12 -6.40 -1.77
N ALA A 90 14.26 -6.55 -2.45
CA ALA A 90 15.52 -7.04 -1.87
C ALA A 90 16.58 -5.91 -1.74
N PRO A 91 17.11 -5.63 -0.53
CA PRO A 91 16.74 -6.22 0.75
C PRO A 91 15.40 -5.70 1.27
N SER A 92 15.02 -4.46 0.94
CA SER A 92 13.73 -3.89 1.34
C SER A 92 13.33 -2.71 0.48
N LEU A 93 12.02 -2.49 0.38
CA LEU A 93 11.43 -1.35 -0.30
C LEU A 93 10.45 -0.61 0.62
N GLU A 94 10.59 0.70 0.69
CA GLU A 94 9.61 1.58 1.32
C GLU A 94 8.73 2.22 0.25
N LEU A 95 7.44 1.88 0.27
CA LEU A 95 6.42 2.44 -0.62
C LEU A 95 5.65 3.52 0.12
N THR A 96 5.74 4.75 -0.38
CA THR A 96 4.87 5.82 0.10
C THR A 96 3.44 5.55 -0.36
N GLY A 97 2.48 5.74 0.55
CA GLY A 97 1.06 5.62 0.23
C GLY A 97 0.58 6.59 -0.84
N ASN A 98 -0.63 6.35 -1.34
CA ASN A 98 -1.29 7.18 -2.34
C ASN A 98 -2.44 8.00 -1.71
N VAL A 99 -3.23 8.68 -2.54
CA VAL A 99 -4.34 9.52 -2.07
C VAL A 99 -5.48 8.71 -1.45
N LEU A 100 -5.64 7.43 -1.81
CA LEU A 100 -6.67 6.56 -1.25
C LEU A 100 -6.22 5.93 0.07
N ASP A 101 -4.96 5.49 0.13
CA ASP A 101 -4.31 5.02 1.35
C ASP A 101 -2.94 5.69 1.52
N PRO A 102 -2.83 6.72 2.38
CA PRO A 102 -1.60 7.47 2.58
C PRO A 102 -0.59 6.76 3.48
N ARG A 103 -0.89 5.56 3.99
CA ARG A 103 0.01 4.83 4.89
C ARG A 103 1.22 4.29 4.12
N THR A 104 2.40 4.38 4.73
CA THR A 104 3.64 3.82 4.18
C THR A 104 3.63 2.30 4.32
N THR A 105 3.99 1.60 3.24
CA THR A 105 4.13 0.15 3.21
C THR A 105 5.62 -0.21 3.13
N TYR A 106 6.05 -1.14 3.98
CA TYR A 106 7.39 -1.72 3.97
C TYR A 106 7.32 -3.11 3.35
N LEU A 107 8.13 -3.37 2.34
CA LEU A 107 8.24 -4.65 1.65
C LEU A 107 9.60 -5.28 1.88
N TRP A 108 9.61 -6.60 2.05
CA TRP A 108 10.80 -7.45 2.12
C TRP A 108 10.57 -8.67 1.25
N GLY A 109 11.48 -8.95 0.32
CA GLY A 109 11.41 -10.11 -0.56
C GLY A 109 12.56 -11.06 -0.33
N GLU A 110 12.27 -12.33 -0.18
CA GLU A 110 13.25 -13.42 -0.07
C GLU A 110 12.87 -14.54 -1.04
N ALA A 111 13.85 -15.08 -1.76
CA ALA A 111 13.65 -16.22 -2.64
C ALA A 111 13.40 -17.50 -1.80
N ASP A 112 12.28 -18.18 -2.05
CA ASP A 112 11.97 -19.47 -1.44
C ASP A 112 11.68 -20.52 -2.53
N GLY A 113 12.71 -21.29 -2.86
CA GLY A 113 12.65 -22.28 -3.93
C GLY A 113 12.35 -21.64 -5.30
N ASP A 114 11.16 -21.94 -5.85
CA ASP A 114 10.71 -21.46 -7.16
C ASP A 114 9.79 -20.23 -7.08
N VAL A 115 9.57 -19.69 -5.87
CA VAL A 115 8.72 -18.51 -5.64
C VAL A 115 9.50 -17.42 -4.92
N LEU A 116 9.03 -16.18 -5.07
CA LEU A 116 9.46 -15.04 -4.28
C LEU A 116 8.44 -14.84 -3.14
N SER A 117 8.89 -14.95 -1.90
CA SER A 117 8.08 -14.63 -0.73
C SER A 117 8.24 -13.15 -0.38
N ILE A 118 7.16 -12.37 -0.45
CA ILE A 118 7.14 -10.94 -0.16
C ILE A 118 6.35 -10.69 1.12
N GLN A 119 7.00 -10.19 2.16
CA GLN A 119 6.36 -9.68 3.36
C GLN A 119 6.04 -8.19 3.21
N ALA A 120 4.78 -7.81 3.44
CA ALA A 120 4.29 -6.44 3.40
C ALA A 120 3.72 -6.01 4.77
N SER A 121 4.20 -4.90 5.32
CA SER A 121 3.74 -4.39 6.63
C SER A 121 3.56 -2.86 6.62
N TYR A 122 2.59 -2.37 7.39
CA TYR A 122 2.49 -0.95 7.72
C TYR A 122 3.35 -0.55 8.93
N TRP A 123 3.82 -1.52 9.71
CA TRP A 123 4.34 -1.29 11.07
C TRP A 123 5.83 -1.62 11.19
N SER A 124 6.25 -2.78 10.67
CA SER A 124 7.63 -3.25 10.79
C SER A 124 8.48 -2.80 9.61
N ARG A 125 9.70 -2.35 9.90
CA ARG A 125 10.72 -1.99 8.90
C ARG A 125 11.71 -3.13 8.61
N THR A 126 11.61 -4.22 9.36
CA THR A 126 12.47 -5.40 9.27
C THR A 126 11.61 -6.64 9.09
N PRO A 127 12.12 -7.70 8.43
CA PRO A 127 11.41 -8.96 8.32
C PRO A 127 11.31 -9.58 9.73
N VAL A 128 10.23 -10.31 9.97
CA VAL A 128 9.96 -10.97 11.27
C VAL A 128 10.22 -12.47 11.15
#